data_AF-I1C884-F1
#
_entry.id   AF-I1C884-F1
#
_cell.length_a   1.000
_cell.length_b   1.000
_cell.length_c   1.000
_cell.angle_alpha   90.00
_cell.angle_beta   90.00
_cell.angle_gamma   90.00
#
_symmetry.space_group_name_H-M   'P 1'
#
loop_
_entity.id
_entity.type
_entity.pdbx_description
1 polymer ?
#
loop_
_entity_poly.entity_id
_entity_poly.type
_entity_poly.pdbx_seq_one_letter_code
_entity_poly.pdbx_strand_id
1 'polypeptide(L)'
;MTVQLSKIRSVVPFKPGSYFDSEELIQRNTHKALATMNMLSSIGVNPSGFSKLLCTRFYAHIVRPQLEYGLAINRFTVHQLHALEEA
;
A
#
# COMPACT_ATOMS: atom_id res chain seq x y z
N MET A 1 4.31 -2.89 -34.87
CA MET A 1 2.93 -2.92 -34.34
C MET A 1 2.97 -2.63 -32.86
N THR A 2 2.83 -1.35 -32.50
CA THR A 2 2.84 -0.89 -31.11
C THR A 2 1.44 -1.10 -30.56
N VAL A 3 1.24 -2.16 -29.77
CA VAL A 3 -0.04 -2.37 -29.09
C VAL A 3 -0.17 -1.27 -28.05
N GLN A 4 -1.03 -0.28 -28.33
CA GLN A 4 -1.55 0.64 -27.33
C GLN A 4 -2.36 -0.19 -26.33
N LEU A 5 -1.70 -0.63 -25.26
CA LEU A 5 -2.33 -1.22 -24.09
C LEU A 5 -3.20 -0.14 -23.47
N SER A 6 -4.47 -0.14 -23.86
CA SER A 6 -5.56 0.53 -23.19
C SER A 6 -5.53 0.21 -21.70
N LYS A 7 -4.89 1.09 -20.92
CA LYS A 7 -5.09 1.34 -19.48
C LYS A 7 -5.47 0.13 -18.62
N ILE A 8 -4.80 -1.01 -18.79
CA ILE A 8 -4.71 -2.01 -17.72
C ILE A 8 -3.78 -1.36 -16.69
N ARG A 9 -4.35 -0.91 -15.57
CA ARG A 9 -3.55 -0.35 -14.49
C ARG A 9 -2.67 -1.47 -13.94
N SER A 10 -1.43 -1.54 -14.41
CA SER A 10 -0.43 -2.46 -13.88
C SER A 10 -0.34 -2.30 -12.36
N VAL A 11 -0.31 -3.43 -11.65
CA VAL A 11 -0.13 -3.48 -10.18
C VAL A 11 1.13 -2.73 -9.78
N VAL A 12 2.16 -2.80 -10.62
CA VAL A 12 3.40 -2.05 -10.48
C VAL A 12 3.42 -0.90 -11.49
N PRO A 13 3.54 0.36 -11.05
CA PRO A 13 3.57 1.49 -11.96
C PRO A 13 4.95 1.69 -12.58
N PHE A 14 4.93 1.92 -13.90
CA PHE A 14 6.10 2.23 -14.68
C PHE A 14 5.87 3.51 -15.46
N LYS A 15 6.84 4.42 -15.44
CA LYS A 15 6.86 5.61 -16.26
C LYS A 15 7.19 5.24 -17.72
N PRO A 16 6.79 6.07 -18.70
CA PRO A 16 7.27 5.94 -20.08
C PRO A 16 8.80 5.94 -20.08
N GLY A 17 9.42 4.88 -20.63
CA GLY A 17 10.87 4.64 -20.49
C GLY A 17 11.24 3.48 -19.55
N SER A 18 10.25 2.74 -19.04
CA SER A 18 10.43 1.52 -18.20
C SER A 18 11.03 1.77 -16.81
N TYR A 19 11.09 3.02 -16.38
CA TYR A 19 11.49 3.35 -15.01
C TYR A 19 10.35 3.06 -14.05
N PHE A 20 10.69 2.43 -12.94
CA PHE A 20 9.78 2.13 -11.85
C PHE A 20 9.37 3.43 -11.13
N ASP A 21 8.06 3.61 -10.92
CA ASP A 21 7.51 4.81 -10.28
C ASP A 21 7.26 4.57 -8.78
N SER A 22 8.31 4.70 -7.97
CA SER A 22 8.25 4.41 -6.53
C SER A 22 7.20 5.24 -5.79
N GLU A 23 7.12 6.54 -6.11
CA GLU A 23 6.23 7.49 -5.43
C GLU A 23 4.76 7.16 -5.71
N GLU A 24 4.44 6.86 -6.96
CA GLU A 24 3.09 6.51 -7.39
C GLU A 24 2.65 5.15 -6.80
N LEU A 25 3.58 4.19 -6.66
CA LEU A 25 3.33 2.93 -5.97
C LEU A 25 3.02 3.13 -4.48
N ILE A 26 3.82 3.97 -3.80
CA ILE A 26 3.61 4.29 -2.38
C ILE A 26 2.24 4.93 -2.19
N GLN A 27 1.93 5.96 -2.97
CA GLN A 27 0.67 6.69 -2.85
C GLN A 27 -0.53 5.77 -3.10
N ARG A 28 -0.47 4.91 -4.13
CA ARG A 28 -1.52 3.91 -4.42
C ARG A 28 -1.71 2.93 -3.27
N ASN A 29 -0.62 2.39 -2.73
CA ASN A 29 -0.68 1.39 -1.66
C ASN A 29 -1.19 2.01 -0.35
N THR A 30 -0.77 3.23 -0.02
CA THR A 30 -1.30 3.98 1.13
C THR A 30 -2.80 4.23 0.98
N HIS A 31 -3.25 4.69 -0.20
CA HIS A 31 -4.68 4.90 -0.44
C HIS A 31 -5.48 3.60 -0.35
N LYS A 32 -4.95 2.50 -0.88
CA LYS A 32 -5.57 1.17 -0.80
C LYS A 32 -5.64 0.67 0.65
N ALA A 33 -4.57 0.83 1.41
CA ALA A 33 -4.51 0.47 2.83
C ALA A 33 -5.51 1.30 3.64
N LEU A 34 -5.59 2.61 3.40
CA LEU A 34 -6.56 3.50 4.04
C LEU A 34 -8.01 3.09 3.72
N ALA A 35 -8.32 2.85 2.46
CA ALA A 35 -9.65 2.38 2.05
C ALA A 35 -10.02 1.05 2.73
N THR A 36 -9.06 0.12 2.80
CA THR A 36 -9.21 -1.17 3.50
C THR A 36 -9.45 -0.96 5.00
N MET A 37 -8.68 -0.09 5.65
CA MET A 37 -8.86 0.24 7.07
C MET A 37 -10.23 0.87 7.35
N ASN A 38 -10.71 1.77 6.48
CA ASN A 38 -12.04 2.37 6.61
C ASN A 38 -13.15 1.33 6.46
N MET A 39 -13.01 0.40 5.50
CA MET A 39 -13.93 -0.73 5.34
C MET A 39 -13.95 -1.63 6.58
N LEU A 40 -12.76 -1.99 7.09
CA LEU A 40 -12.61 -2.78 8.32
C LEU A 40 -13.24 -2.08 9.52
N SER A 41 -13.04 -0.77 9.67
CA SER A 41 -13.67 0.02 10.73
C SER A 41 -15.20 0.03 10.63
N SER A 42 -15.73 0.15 9.41
CA SER A 42 -17.18 0.14 9.14
C SER A 42 -17.85 -1.18 9.53
N ILE A 43 -17.16 -2.33 9.36
CA ILE A 43 -17.66 -3.64 9.81
C ILE A 43 -17.37 -3.93 11.31
N GLY A 44 -16.84 -2.96 12.05
CA GLY A 44 -16.61 -3.06 13.49
C GLY A 44 -15.19 -3.51 13.90
N VAL A 45 -14.25 -3.67 12.97
CA VAL A 45 -12.81 -3.96 13.26
C VAL A 45 -12.13 -2.68 13.72
N ASN A 46 -12.56 -2.26 14.90
CA ASN A 46 -12.08 -1.12 15.65
C ASN A 46 -12.06 -1.49 17.15
N PRO A 47 -11.37 -0.73 18.01
CA PRO A 47 -11.28 -1.03 19.44
C PRO A 47 -12.61 -1.07 20.19
N SER A 48 -13.68 -0.48 19.63
CA SER A 48 -15.03 -0.45 20.21
C SER A 48 -15.94 -1.61 19.76
N GLY A 49 -15.60 -2.32 18.68
CA GLY A 49 -16.40 -3.40 18.13
C GLY A 49 -15.81 -4.78 18.44
N PHE A 50 -14.74 -5.17 17.74
CA PHE A 50 -14.05 -6.43 17.98
C PHE A 50 -13.00 -6.35 19.11
N SER A 51 -12.60 -7.52 19.63
CA SER A 51 -11.51 -7.59 20.60
C SER A 51 -10.21 -7.08 19.99
N LYS A 52 -9.39 -6.43 20.83
CA LYS A 52 -8.09 -5.89 20.41
C LYS A 52 -7.22 -6.93 19.69
N LEU A 53 -7.23 -8.18 20.17
CA LEU A 53 -6.49 -9.29 19.55
C LEU A 53 -6.95 -9.54 18.11
N LEU A 54 -8.26 -9.58 17.88
CA LEU A 54 -8.83 -9.84 16.56
C LEU A 54 -8.60 -8.65 15.61
N CYS A 55 -8.74 -7.41 16.09
CA CYS A 55 -8.40 -6.21 15.35
C CYS A 55 -6.94 -6.21 14.86
N THR A 56 -6.00 -6.55 15.75
CA THR A 56 -4.58 -6.67 15.39
C THR A 56 -4.33 -7.76 14.34
N ARG A 57 -5.03 -8.91 14.43
CA ARG A 57 -4.90 -10.01 13.46
C ARG A 57 -5.41 -9.60 12.08
N PHE A 58 -6.57 -8.94 12.00
CA PHE A 58 -7.09 -8.43 10.73
C PHE A 58 -6.16 -7.38 10.12
N TYR A 59 -5.64 -6.46 10.93
CA TYR A 59 -4.66 -5.48 10.45
C TYR A 59 -3.41 -6.16 9.88
N ALA A 60 -2.82 -7.10 10.62
CA ALA A 60 -1.60 -7.79 10.23
C ALA A 60 -1.74 -8.63 8.95
N HIS A 61 -2.91 -9.24 8.72
CA HIS A 61 -3.12 -10.11 7.57
C HIS A 61 -3.71 -9.40 6.34
N ILE A 62 -4.38 -8.26 6.51
CA ILE A 62 -5.11 -7.61 5.41
C ILE A 62 -4.47 -6.28 5.01
N VAL A 63 -4.18 -5.41 5.98
CA VAL A 63 -3.70 -4.04 5.72
C VAL A 63 -2.18 -4.04 5.53
N ARG A 64 -1.46 -4.71 6.44
CA ARG A 64 0.00 -4.72 6.48
C ARG A 64 0.64 -5.23 5.18
N PRO A 65 0.18 -6.32 4.53
CA PRO A 65 0.77 -6.77 3.27
C PRO A 65 0.66 -5.76 2.12
N GLN A 66 -0.37 -4.89 2.13
CA GLN A 66 -0.54 -3.86 1.11
C GLN A 66 0.55 -2.79 1.22
N LEU A 67 1.00 -2.48 2.44
CA LEU A 67 2.07 -1.53 2.71
C LEU A 67 3.45 -2.17 2.51
N GLU A 68 3.66 -3.36 3.06
CA GLU A 68 4.95 -4.08 2.97
C GLU A 68 5.34 -4.41 1.54
N TYR A 69 4.37 -4.76 0.68
CA TYR A 69 4.64 -5.01 -0.74
C TYR A 69 5.22 -3.78 -1.45
N GLY A 70 4.65 -2.59 -1.18
CA GLY A 70 5.19 -1.34 -1.70
C GLY A 70 6.62 -1.10 -1.21
N LEU A 71 6.84 -1.29 0.09
CA LEU A 71 8.15 -1.09 0.69
C LEU A 71 9.22 -2.04 0.12
N ALA A 72 8.87 -3.32 -0.06
CA ALA A 72 9.82 -4.35 -0.51
C ALA A 72 10.28 -4.19 -1.96
N ILE A 73 9.46 -3.60 -2.83
CA ILE A 73 9.80 -3.38 -4.24
C ILE A 73 10.51 -2.05 -4.46
N ASN A 74 10.24 -1.06 -3.60
CA ASN A 74 10.88 0.24 -3.67
C ASN A 74 12.36 0.16 -3.29
N ARG A 75 13.21 0.85 -4.06
CA ARG A 75 14.59 1.15 -3.66
C ARG A 75 14.63 2.50 -2.98
N PHE A 76 14.57 2.51 -1.66
CA PHE A 76 14.71 3.73 -0.86
C PHE A 76 16.17 4.13 -0.72
N THR A 77 16.42 5.44 -0.68
CA THR A 77 17.68 5.97 -0.17
C THR A 77 17.65 5.99 1.36
N VAL A 78 18.82 6.04 2.01
CA VAL A 78 18.94 6.08 3.48
C VAL A 78 18.11 7.23 4.07
N HIS A 79 18.11 8.40 3.43
CA HIS A 79 17.30 9.54 3.86
C HIS A 79 15.80 9.28 3.79
N GLN A 80 15.32 8.55 2.77
CA GLN A 80 13.90 8.21 2.66
C GLN A 80 13.47 7.17 3.70
N LEU A 81 14.35 6.23 4.05
CA LEU A 81 14.09 5.30 5.15
C LEU A 81 14.01 6.02 6.49
N HIS A 82 14.93 6.95 6.75
CA HIS A 82 14.89 7.77 7.96
C HIS A 82 13.61 8.62 8.03
N ALA A 83 13.14 9.17 6.90
CA ALA A 83 11.89 9.91 6.86
C ALA A 83 10.65 9.03 7.13
N LEU A 84 10.71 7.73 6.84
CA LEU A 84 9.63 6.77 7.12
C LEU A 84 9.62 6.30 8.58
N GLU A 85 10.78 6.27 9.24
CA GLU A 85 10.90 5.87 10.64
C GLU A 85 10.42 6.97 11.61
N GLU A 86 10.62 8.23 11.23
CA GLU A 86 10.23 9.42 12.02
C GLU A 86 8.76 9.87 11.80
N ALA A 87 8.03 9.25 10.87
CA ALA A 87 6.65 9.59 10.51
C ALA A 87 5.61 8.77 11.29
#